data_AF-A0A560W816-F1
#
_entry.id   AF-A0A560W816-F1
#
_cell.length_a   1.000
_cell.length_b   1.000
_cell.length_c   1.000
_cell.angle_alpha   90.00
_cell.angle_beta   90.00
_cell.angle_gamma   90.00
#
_symmetry.space_group_name_H-M   'P 1'
#
loop_
_entity.id
_entity.type
_entity.pdbx_description
1 polymer ?
#
loop_
_entity_poly.entity_id
_entity_poly.type
_entity_poly.pdbx_seq_one_letter_code
_entity_poly.pdbx_strand_id
1 'polypeptide(L)'
;MVSAKKTETVAPDPDVLVREPSVIGDKRLEFEPWTVVQVGGVDVLDDLPKKGAKEKVRDVAVEIATYEGPIHLDRLTDKTTQSFGLQRVRSNRAKRVAYQIQQAGLLADDDRFVWPREIDPATWVEFRPNDSSADRPFIHISPAEIRNAARLIRSKNPHTPDVELQPALLRTFGRQRRTKRLSAHLAKAMETL
;
A
#
# COMPACT_ATOMS: atom_id res chain seq x y z
N MET A 1 -24.90 -24.38 -20.38
CA MET A 1 -24.19 -23.08 -20.42
C MET A 1 -24.29 -22.46 -19.03
N VAL A 2 -23.22 -22.50 -18.25
CA VAL A 2 -23.18 -21.80 -16.95
C VAL A 2 -22.83 -20.35 -17.24
N SER A 3 -23.77 -19.44 -17.00
CA SER A 3 -23.56 -18.01 -17.12
C SER A 3 -22.52 -17.59 -16.08
N ALA A 4 -21.31 -17.25 -16.52
CA ALA A 4 -20.27 -16.72 -15.64
C ALA A 4 -20.80 -15.40 -15.06
N LYS A 5 -21.11 -15.41 -13.76
CA LYS A 5 -21.49 -14.21 -13.01
C LYS A 5 -20.32 -13.24 -13.12
N LYS A 6 -20.43 -12.24 -14.00
CA LYS A 6 -19.45 -11.17 -14.17
C LYS A 6 -19.29 -10.56 -12.78
N THR A 7 -18.15 -10.80 -12.14
CA THR A 7 -17.93 -10.31 -10.79
C THR A 7 -17.86 -8.80 -10.91
N GLU A 8 -18.89 -8.11 -10.43
CA GLU A 8 -19.01 -6.67 -10.54
C GLU A 8 -17.82 -6.02 -9.81
N THR A 9 -16.98 -5.32 -10.56
CA THR A 9 -15.77 -4.67 -10.03
C THR A 9 -16.18 -3.48 -9.18
N VAL A 10 -15.68 -3.41 -7.95
CA VAL A 10 -15.91 -2.27 -7.06
C VAL A 10 -14.96 -1.17 -7.49
N ALA A 11 -15.46 -0.20 -8.26
CA ALA A 11 -14.70 0.96 -8.68
C ALA A 11 -14.82 2.11 -7.65
N PRO A 12 -13.75 2.93 -7.49
CA PRO A 12 -13.83 4.17 -6.75
C PRO A 12 -14.87 5.12 -7.34
N ASP A 13 -15.36 6.05 -6.52
CA ASP A 13 -16.20 7.15 -7.01
C ASP A 13 -15.36 8.04 -7.97
N PRO A 14 -15.84 8.39 -9.17
CA PRO A 14 -15.11 9.30 -10.07
C PRO A 14 -14.67 10.60 -9.39
N ASP A 15 -15.43 11.07 -8.41
CA ASP A 15 -15.11 12.29 -7.67
C ASP A 15 -13.83 12.19 -6.85
N VAL A 16 -13.42 11.01 -6.40
CA VAL A 16 -12.16 10.86 -5.67
C VAL A 16 -10.95 10.84 -6.60
N LEU A 17 -11.17 10.65 -7.91
CA LEU A 17 -10.12 10.69 -8.94
C LEU A 17 -9.80 12.12 -9.41
N VAL A 18 -10.56 13.12 -8.95
CA VAL A 18 -10.34 14.53 -9.26
C VAL A 18 -9.61 15.21 -8.09
N ARG A 19 -8.53 15.92 -8.40
CA ARG A 19 -7.84 16.84 -7.47
C ARG A 19 -8.22 18.29 -7.78
N GLU A 20 -8.06 19.17 -6.81
CA GLU A 20 -8.18 20.62 -7.09
C GLU A 20 -7.22 21.01 -8.22
N PRO A 21 -7.61 21.96 -9.07
CA PRO A 21 -6.87 22.25 -10.27
C PRO A 21 -5.44 22.66 -9.96
N SER A 22 -4.51 21.95 -10.57
CA SER A 22 -3.07 22.20 -10.48
C SER A 22 -2.52 22.46 -11.87
N VAL A 23 -1.35 23.09 -11.94
CA VAL A 23 -0.65 23.38 -13.20
C VAL A 23 -0.39 22.11 -14.05
N ILE A 24 -0.43 20.91 -13.44
CA ILE A 24 -0.16 19.60 -14.07
C ILE A 24 -1.48 18.84 -14.35
N GLY A 25 -2.64 19.51 -14.30
CA GLY A 25 -3.97 18.95 -14.54
C GLY A 25 -4.65 18.44 -13.27
N ASP A 26 -5.86 17.89 -13.42
CA ASP A 26 -6.79 17.71 -12.28
C ASP A 26 -7.03 16.23 -11.94
N LYS A 27 -6.27 15.31 -12.55
CA LYS A 27 -6.40 13.87 -12.28
C LYS A 27 -5.49 13.43 -11.14
N ARG A 28 -6.08 12.68 -10.19
CA ARG A 28 -5.38 11.93 -9.16
C ARG A 28 -4.86 10.61 -9.74
N LEU A 29 -3.65 10.24 -9.32
CA LEU A 29 -3.05 8.96 -9.73
C LEU A 29 -3.67 7.80 -8.94
N GLU A 30 -4.05 6.75 -9.66
CA GLU A 30 -4.47 5.48 -9.06
C GLU A 30 -3.26 4.69 -8.57
N PHE A 31 -3.51 3.68 -7.72
CA PHE A 31 -2.45 2.79 -7.25
C PHE A 31 -2.04 1.82 -8.34
N GLU A 32 -0.74 1.78 -8.61
CA GLU A 32 -0.13 0.79 -9.49
C GLU A 32 0.76 -0.15 -8.67
N PRO A 33 0.49 -1.47 -8.66
CA PRO A 33 1.34 -2.42 -7.97
C PRO A 33 2.68 -2.60 -8.70
N TRP A 34 3.75 -2.73 -7.92
CA TRP A 34 5.03 -3.23 -8.36
C TRP A 34 4.86 -4.59 -9.03
N THR A 35 5.35 -4.65 -10.27
CA THR A 35 5.49 -5.90 -11.01
C THR A 35 6.83 -6.51 -10.65
N VAL A 36 6.79 -7.72 -10.08
CA VAL A 36 8.01 -8.39 -9.63
C VAL A 36 8.94 -8.65 -10.82
N VAL A 37 10.12 -8.05 -10.75
CA VAL A 37 11.24 -8.34 -11.64
C VAL A 37 12.21 -9.26 -10.91
N GLN A 38 12.67 -10.32 -11.57
CA GLN A 38 13.64 -11.22 -10.99
C GLN A 38 15.04 -10.60 -11.05
N VAL A 39 15.58 -10.21 -9.89
CA VAL A 39 16.89 -9.55 -9.74
C VAL A 39 17.99 -10.55 -9.34
N GLY A 40 17.61 -11.73 -8.86
CA GLY A 40 18.53 -12.80 -8.51
C GLY A 40 17.83 -14.12 -8.19
N GLY A 41 18.62 -15.10 -7.77
CA GLY A 41 18.10 -16.39 -7.30
C GLY A 41 17.89 -16.43 -5.79
N VAL A 42 17.28 -17.53 -5.35
CA VAL A 42 17.01 -17.80 -3.92
C VAL A 42 18.31 -17.95 -3.12
N ASP A 43 19.42 -18.29 -3.79
CA ASP A 43 20.77 -18.36 -3.23
C ASP A 43 21.18 -17.05 -2.55
N VAL A 44 20.76 -15.89 -3.08
CA VAL A 44 20.99 -14.58 -2.44
C VAL A 44 20.33 -14.51 -1.07
N LEU A 45 19.11 -15.04 -0.93
CA LEU A 45 18.39 -15.05 0.35
C LEU A 45 19.02 -16.04 1.35
N ASP A 46 19.57 -17.14 0.85
CA ASP A 46 20.28 -18.12 1.68
C ASP A 46 21.61 -17.54 2.19
N ASP A 47 22.29 -16.77 1.34
CA ASP A 47 23.54 -16.07 1.62
C ASP A 47 23.39 -14.74 2.39
N LEU A 48 22.20 -14.42 2.90
CA LEU A 48 21.92 -13.21 3.71
C LEU A 48 22.93 -12.88 4.84
N PRO A 49 23.71 -13.79 5.45
CA PRO A 49 24.77 -13.40 6.37
C PRO A 49 25.88 -12.58 5.70
N LYS A 50 26.14 -12.78 4.41
CA LYS A 50 27.19 -12.12 3.60
C LYS A 50 26.81 -10.68 3.26
N LYS A 51 27.80 -9.79 3.23
CA LYS A 51 27.61 -8.35 2.96
C LYS A 51 26.91 -8.09 1.62
N GLY A 52 27.39 -8.68 0.53
CA GLY A 52 26.81 -8.46 -0.81
C GLY A 52 25.37 -8.96 -0.94
N ALA A 53 24.99 -10.02 -0.22
CA ALA A 53 23.59 -10.49 -0.19
C ALA A 53 22.68 -9.51 0.56
N LYS A 54 23.15 -8.94 1.68
CA LYS A 54 22.41 -7.91 2.43
C LYS A 54 22.19 -6.66 1.58
N GLU A 55 23.24 -6.20 0.90
CA GLU A 55 23.18 -5.01 0.02
C GLU A 55 22.16 -5.23 -1.10
N LYS A 56 22.25 -6.33 -1.85
CA LYS A 56 21.27 -6.66 -2.91
C LYS A 56 19.82 -6.68 -2.41
N VAL A 57 19.56 -7.29 -1.24
CA VAL A 57 18.21 -7.34 -0.68
C VAL A 57 17.72 -5.96 -0.26
N ARG A 58 18.59 -5.11 0.30
CA ARG A 58 18.26 -3.73 0.67
C ARG A 58 18.01 -2.86 -0.55
N ASP A 59 18.82 -2.98 -1.59
CA ASP A 59 18.68 -2.19 -2.82
C ASP A 59 17.34 -2.47 -3.50
N VAL A 60 16.97 -3.75 -3.66
CA VAL A 60 15.65 -4.14 -4.20
C VAL A 60 14.51 -3.63 -3.31
N ALA A 61 14.66 -3.69 -1.99
CA ALA A 61 13.63 -3.17 -1.09
C ALA A 61 13.47 -1.65 -1.19
N VAL A 62 14.58 -0.90 -1.37
CA VAL A 62 14.55 0.55 -1.60
C VAL A 62 13.84 0.84 -2.91
N GLU A 63 14.15 0.14 -3.99
CA GLU A 63 13.50 0.31 -5.29
C GLU A 63 11.98 0.11 -5.22
N ILE A 64 11.55 -1.00 -4.60
CA ILE A 64 10.11 -1.30 -4.42
C ILE A 64 9.45 -0.24 -3.53
N ALA A 65 10.11 0.17 -2.44
CA ALA A 65 9.58 1.19 -1.54
C ALA A 65 9.47 2.56 -2.22
N THR A 66 10.47 2.96 -3.02
CA THR A 66 10.42 4.20 -3.80
C THR A 66 9.26 4.19 -4.81
N TYR A 67 8.93 3.03 -5.39
CA TYR A 67 7.81 2.90 -6.33
C TYR A 67 6.44 2.87 -5.67
N GLU A 68 6.20 1.95 -4.72
CA GLU A 68 4.88 1.74 -4.11
C GLU A 68 4.63 2.59 -2.85
N GLY A 69 5.68 3.22 -2.31
CA GLY A 69 5.67 3.87 -1.01
C GLY A 69 4.57 4.94 -0.84
N PRO A 70 3.97 5.07 0.36
CA PRO A 70 4.14 4.22 1.54
C PRO A 70 3.65 2.78 1.33
N ILE A 71 4.47 1.80 1.74
CA ILE A 71 4.21 0.36 1.55
C ILE A 71 4.30 -0.40 2.89
N HIS A 72 3.33 -1.26 3.19
CA HIS A 72 3.37 -2.07 4.42
C HIS A 72 4.55 -3.05 4.41
N LEU A 73 5.26 -3.19 5.54
CA LEU A 73 6.48 -4.00 5.66
C LEU A 73 6.30 -5.46 5.21
N ASP A 74 5.14 -6.05 5.48
CA ASP A 74 4.87 -7.43 5.05
C ASP A 74 4.76 -7.52 3.52
N ARG A 75 4.12 -6.54 2.87
CA ARG A 75 4.03 -6.46 1.40
C ARG A 75 5.41 -6.23 0.78
N LEU A 76 6.19 -5.33 1.36
CA LEU A 76 7.56 -5.06 0.91
C LEU A 76 8.43 -6.31 1.04
N THR A 77 8.31 -7.03 2.15
CA THR A 77 9.02 -8.31 2.37
C THR A 77 8.63 -9.35 1.31
N ASP A 78 7.33 -9.52 1.04
CA ASP A 78 6.84 -10.45 0.04
C ASP A 78 7.36 -10.12 -1.36
N LYS A 79 7.19 -8.86 -1.82
CA LYS A 79 7.68 -8.44 -3.15
C LYS A 79 9.19 -8.53 -3.28
N THR A 80 9.94 -8.19 -2.23
CA THR A 80 11.41 -8.34 -2.20
C THR A 80 11.80 -9.81 -2.36
N THR A 81 11.17 -10.73 -1.60
CA THR A 81 11.49 -12.16 -1.70
C THR A 81 11.12 -12.78 -3.05
N GLN A 82 9.99 -12.36 -3.62
CA GLN A 82 9.56 -12.80 -4.95
C GLN A 82 10.55 -12.35 -6.04
N SER A 83 11.18 -11.18 -5.87
CA SER A 83 12.22 -10.67 -6.77
C SER A 83 13.51 -11.52 -6.74
N PHE A 84 13.66 -12.41 -5.76
CA PHE A 84 14.71 -13.42 -5.67
C PHE A 84 14.20 -14.84 -5.97
N GLY A 85 13.06 -14.97 -6.66
CA GLY A 85 12.52 -16.25 -7.11
C GLY A 85 11.77 -17.05 -6.03
N LEU A 86 11.50 -16.46 -4.86
CA LEU A 86 10.78 -17.16 -3.78
C LEU A 86 9.28 -16.86 -3.79
N GLN A 87 8.49 -17.81 -4.29
CA GLN A 87 7.02 -17.68 -4.36
C GLN A 87 6.32 -17.79 -3.01
N ARG A 88 6.87 -18.58 -2.07
CA ARG A 88 6.30 -18.75 -0.73
C ARG A 88 7.39 -18.67 0.33
N VAL A 89 7.26 -17.70 1.23
CA VAL A 89 8.25 -17.44 2.26
C VAL A 89 7.87 -18.11 3.56
N ARG A 90 8.77 -18.90 4.14
CA ARG A 90 8.62 -19.40 5.52
C ARG A 90 8.87 -18.25 6.50
N SER A 91 8.14 -18.23 7.62
CA SER A 91 8.16 -17.14 8.61
C SER A 91 9.58 -16.71 9.04
N ASN A 92 10.51 -17.65 9.26
CA ASN A 92 11.89 -17.32 9.64
C ASN A 92 12.66 -16.58 8.55
N ARG A 93 12.46 -16.92 7.27
CA ARG A 93 13.12 -16.22 6.16
C ARG A 93 12.52 -14.83 5.94
N ALA A 94 11.18 -14.72 6.04
CA ALA A 94 10.49 -13.43 5.99
C ALA A 94 11.02 -12.48 7.07
N LYS A 95 11.19 -12.95 8.31
CA LYS A 95 11.77 -12.15 9.40
C LYS A 95 13.18 -11.65 9.09
N ARG A 96 14.04 -12.48 8.50
CA ARG A 96 15.42 -12.08 8.12
C ARG A 96 15.42 -11.00 7.04
N VAL A 97 14.55 -11.12 6.05
CA VAL A 97 14.40 -10.12 4.98
C VAL A 97 13.79 -8.84 5.53
N ALA A 98 12.70 -8.92 6.29
CA ALA A 98 12.09 -7.76 6.96
C ALA A 98 13.10 -7.01 7.83
N TYR A 99 13.95 -7.73 8.56
CA TYR A 99 15.04 -7.11 9.30
C TYR A 99 16.02 -6.37 8.37
N GLN A 100 16.43 -6.95 7.24
CA GLN A 100 17.29 -6.23 6.28
C GLN A 100 16.61 -5.00 5.70
N ILE A 101 15.31 -5.05 5.41
CA ILE A 101 14.53 -3.90 4.93
C ILE A 101 14.58 -2.77 5.96
N GLN A 102 14.41 -3.06 7.25
CA GLN A 102 14.54 -2.07 8.32
C GLN A 102 15.96 -1.48 8.42
N GLN A 103 16.98 -2.20 7.96
CA GLN A 103 18.37 -1.73 7.89
C GLN A 103 18.72 -1.03 6.56
N ALA A 104 17.76 -0.81 5.67
CA ALA A 104 17.98 -0.16 4.37
C ALA A 104 18.04 1.39 4.46
N GLY A 105 17.84 1.96 5.65
CA GLY A 105 17.81 3.41 5.85
C GLY A 105 16.57 4.06 5.22
N LEU A 106 15.44 3.35 5.25
CA LEU A 106 14.12 3.87 4.95
C LEU A 106 13.39 4.16 6.26
N LEU A 107 12.52 5.17 6.27
CA LEU A 107 11.68 5.46 7.41
C LEU A 107 10.55 4.42 7.48
N ALA A 108 10.40 3.76 8.63
CA ALA A 108 9.24 2.93 8.93
C ALA A 108 8.46 3.58 10.07
N ASP A 109 7.16 3.81 9.86
CA ASP A 109 6.29 4.37 10.90
C ASP A 109 5.80 3.31 11.90
N ASP A 110 5.08 3.77 12.92
CA ASP A 110 4.50 2.92 13.98
C ASP A 110 3.47 1.91 13.45
N ASP A 111 2.93 2.15 12.25
CA ASP A 111 2.02 1.27 11.52
C ASP A 111 2.72 0.28 10.60
N ARG A 112 4.06 0.23 10.66
CA ARG A 112 4.93 -0.61 9.82
C ARG A 112 4.84 -0.27 8.33
N PHE A 113 4.46 0.94 7.97
CA PHE A 113 4.59 1.42 6.59
C PHE A 113 5.97 2.01 6.38
N VAL A 114 6.61 1.57 5.30
CA VAL A 114 7.92 2.02 4.86
C VAL A 114 7.73 3.13 3.84
N TRP A 115 8.36 4.27 4.10
CA TRP A 115 8.25 5.49 3.32
C TRP A 115 9.50 5.68 2.44
N PRO A 116 9.33 6.14 1.18
CA PRO A 116 10.43 6.61 0.35
C PRO A 116 11.18 7.75 1.05
N ARG A 117 12.46 7.92 0.74
CA ARG A 117 13.28 9.00 1.36
C ARG A 117 12.82 10.39 0.93
N GLU A 118 12.16 10.47 -0.21
CA GLU A 118 11.70 11.70 -0.86
C GLU A 118 10.34 12.16 -0.32
N ILE A 119 9.66 11.35 0.49
CA ILE A 119 8.33 11.64 1.01
C ILE A 119 8.39 11.81 2.52
N ASP A 120 8.03 13.00 3.01
CA ASP A 120 7.81 13.26 4.43
C ASP A 120 6.39 12.82 4.83
N PRO A 121 6.24 11.82 5.73
CA PRO A 121 4.92 11.38 6.20
C PRO A 121 4.09 12.47 6.85
N ALA A 122 4.73 13.48 7.46
CA ALA A 122 4.04 14.54 8.20
C ALA A 122 3.32 15.52 7.26
N THR A 123 3.84 15.74 6.06
CA THR A 123 3.31 16.71 5.09
C THR A 123 2.60 16.05 3.91
N TRP A 124 2.63 14.72 3.81
CA TRP A 124 2.08 14.02 2.66
C TRP A 124 0.54 13.93 2.71
N VAL A 125 -0.11 14.60 1.75
CA VAL A 125 -1.57 14.75 1.66
C VAL A 125 -2.21 13.95 0.52
N GLU A 126 -1.42 13.13 -0.17
CA GLU A 126 -1.92 12.33 -1.29
C GLU A 126 -2.52 11.00 -0.84
N PHE A 127 -3.33 10.43 -1.74
CA PHE A 127 -3.79 9.05 -1.67
C PHE A 127 -4.01 8.50 -3.06
N ARG A 128 -3.90 7.17 -3.19
CA ARG A 128 -4.00 6.46 -4.47
C ARG A 128 -5.18 5.48 -4.45
N PRO A 129 -6.32 5.85 -5.06
CA PRO A 129 -7.49 4.97 -5.20
C PRO A 129 -7.17 3.73 -6.02
N ASN A 130 -7.97 2.68 -5.85
CA ASN A 130 -7.90 1.48 -6.68
C ASN A 130 -9.25 0.77 -6.72
N ASP A 131 -9.51 0.03 -7.79
CA ASP A 131 -10.67 -0.85 -7.86
C ASP A 131 -10.44 -2.18 -7.13
N SER A 132 -11.44 -3.08 -7.15
CA SER A 132 -11.34 -4.39 -6.52
C SER A 132 -10.40 -5.39 -7.21
N SER A 133 -9.92 -5.10 -8.42
CA SER A 133 -9.01 -5.96 -9.18
C SER A 133 -7.54 -5.75 -8.81
N ALA A 134 -7.21 -4.59 -8.24
CA ALA A 134 -5.85 -4.28 -7.82
C ALA A 134 -5.30 -5.25 -6.77
N ASP A 135 -4.07 -5.72 -6.97
CA ASP A 135 -3.28 -6.47 -5.97
C ASP A 135 -2.81 -5.55 -4.84
N ARG A 136 -3.77 -5.10 -4.02
CA ARG A 136 -3.54 -4.26 -2.85
C ARG A 136 -4.51 -4.64 -1.73
N PRO A 137 -4.08 -5.43 -0.72
CA PRO A 137 -4.89 -5.66 0.46
C PRO A 137 -5.20 -4.34 1.17
N PHE A 138 -6.43 -4.14 1.63
CA PHE A 138 -6.85 -2.90 2.30
C PHE A 138 -6.00 -2.55 3.53
N ILE A 139 -5.57 -3.57 4.27
CA ILE A 139 -4.66 -3.46 5.42
C ILE A 139 -3.23 -3.03 5.04
N HIS A 140 -2.89 -3.06 3.75
CA HIS A 140 -1.60 -2.59 3.21
C HIS A 140 -1.74 -1.20 2.55
N ILE A 141 -2.81 -0.48 2.86
CA ILE A 141 -3.01 0.93 2.53
C ILE A 141 -2.69 1.73 3.78
N SER A 142 -1.83 2.73 3.67
CA SER A 142 -1.36 3.45 4.85
C SER A 142 -2.53 4.19 5.54
N PRO A 143 -2.53 4.31 6.88
CA PRO A 143 -3.48 5.16 7.57
C PRO A 143 -3.45 6.61 7.10
N ALA A 144 -2.30 7.09 6.60
CA ALA A 144 -2.17 8.40 5.97
C ALA A 144 -3.03 8.52 4.68
N GLU A 145 -2.96 7.55 3.77
CA GLU A 145 -3.79 7.52 2.55
C GLU A 145 -5.28 7.50 2.87
N ILE A 146 -5.68 6.66 3.83
CA ILE A 146 -7.08 6.54 4.23
C ILE A 146 -7.58 7.86 4.82
N ARG A 147 -6.75 8.53 5.63
CA ARG A 147 -7.08 9.83 6.24
C ARG A 147 -7.16 10.95 5.21
N ASN A 148 -6.24 10.96 4.25
CA ASN A 148 -6.25 11.94 3.15
C ASN A 148 -7.49 11.76 2.27
N ALA A 149 -7.87 10.52 1.96
CA ALA A 149 -9.13 10.23 1.28
C ALA A 149 -10.35 10.70 2.09
N ALA A 150 -10.33 10.46 3.40
CA ALA A 150 -11.42 10.86 4.29
C ALA A 150 -11.59 12.39 4.35
N ARG A 151 -10.48 13.15 4.38
CA ARG A 151 -10.49 14.62 4.31
C ARG A 151 -11.13 15.12 3.02
N LEU A 152 -10.80 14.52 1.87
CA LEU A 152 -11.40 14.88 0.58
C LEU A 152 -12.90 14.57 0.54
N ILE A 153 -13.31 13.37 0.99
CA ILE A 153 -14.73 13.00 0.96
C ILE A 153 -15.55 13.91 1.90
N ARG A 154 -14.98 14.26 3.05
CA ARG A 154 -15.60 15.16 4.04
C ARG A 154 -15.65 16.61 3.56
N SER A 155 -14.66 17.10 2.82
CA SER A 155 -14.72 18.46 2.24
C SER A 155 -15.83 18.59 1.20
N LYS A 156 -16.12 17.51 0.47
CA LYS A 156 -17.24 17.45 -0.49
C LYS A 156 -18.61 17.27 0.19
N ASN A 157 -18.64 16.63 1.37
CA ASN A 157 -19.86 16.38 2.13
C ASN A 157 -19.68 16.71 3.63
N PRO A 158 -19.69 18.01 4.02
CA PRO A 158 -19.33 18.43 5.38
C PRO A 158 -20.25 17.90 6.49
N HIS A 159 -21.48 17.51 6.16
CA HIS A 159 -22.48 17.05 7.13
C HIS A 159 -22.60 15.51 7.22
N THR A 160 -21.79 14.76 6.45
CA THR A 160 -21.84 13.30 6.46
C THR A 160 -21.23 12.75 7.75
N PRO A 161 -21.99 11.96 8.55
CA PRO A 161 -21.47 11.35 9.76
C PRO A 161 -20.45 10.24 9.43
N ASP A 162 -19.52 9.96 10.34
CA ASP A 162 -18.44 8.97 10.14
C ASP A 162 -18.95 7.57 9.73
N VAL A 163 -20.14 7.18 10.19
CA VAL A 163 -20.77 5.91 9.84
C VAL A 163 -21.06 5.78 8.34
N GLU A 164 -21.36 6.91 7.70
CA GLU A 164 -21.62 7.08 6.26
C GLU A 164 -20.34 7.41 5.46
N LEU A 165 -19.27 7.86 6.13
CA LEU A 165 -17.96 8.08 5.51
C LEU A 165 -17.20 6.76 5.25
N GLN A 166 -17.28 5.81 6.18
CA GLN A 166 -16.59 4.53 6.09
C GLN A 166 -16.92 3.65 4.85
N PRO A 167 -18.17 3.53 4.36
CA PRO A 167 -18.45 2.80 3.13
C PRO A 167 -17.83 3.49 1.90
N ALA A 168 -17.85 4.83 1.85
CA ALA A 168 -17.23 5.60 0.77
C ALA A 168 -15.70 5.40 0.75
N LEU A 169 -15.07 5.38 1.93
CA LEU A 169 -13.65 5.05 2.07
C LEU A 169 -13.32 3.64 1.61
N LEU A 170 -14.11 2.64 2.01
CA LEU A 170 -13.90 1.27 1.54
C LEU A 170 -14.01 1.19 0.01
N ARG A 171 -15.02 1.86 -0.57
CA ARG A 171 -15.24 1.90 -2.01
C ARG A 171 -14.08 2.57 -2.75
N THR A 172 -13.52 3.64 -2.21
CA THR A 172 -12.33 4.35 -2.75
C THR A 172 -11.14 3.41 -2.98
N PHE A 173 -11.03 2.36 -2.17
CA PHE A 173 -9.95 1.36 -2.25
C PHE A 173 -10.46 -0.02 -2.69
N GLY A 174 -11.57 -0.05 -3.43
CA GLY A 174 -12.06 -1.26 -4.10
C GLY A 174 -12.61 -2.31 -3.13
N ARG A 175 -13.20 -1.89 -2.01
CA ARG A 175 -13.82 -2.77 -1.01
C ARG A 175 -15.28 -2.39 -0.76
N GLN A 176 -16.11 -3.40 -0.54
CA GLN A 176 -17.50 -3.23 -0.10
C GLN A 176 -17.74 -3.86 1.27
N ARG A 177 -17.18 -5.06 1.48
CA ARG A 177 -17.42 -5.82 2.71
C ARG A 177 -16.59 -5.28 3.88
N ARG A 178 -17.27 -4.93 4.96
CA ARG A 178 -16.66 -4.68 6.27
C ARG A 178 -16.34 -6.00 6.96
N THR A 179 -15.12 -6.10 7.48
CA THR A 179 -14.71 -7.16 8.40
C THR A 179 -14.10 -6.49 9.63
N LYS A 180 -14.05 -7.20 10.76
CA LYS A 180 -13.47 -6.67 12.01
C LYS A 180 -12.06 -6.07 11.79
N ARG A 181 -11.25 -6.73 10.96
CA ARG A 181 -9.88 -6.27 10.63
C ARG A 181 -9.89 -4.97 9.83
N LEU A 182 -10.75 -4.86 8.83
CA LEU A 182 -10.86 -3.65 7.99
C LEU A 182 -11.43 -2.48 8.79
N SER A 183 -12.43 -2.73 9.65
CA SER A 183 -13.00 -1.73 10.54
C SER A 183 -11.99 -1.20 11.54
N ALA A 184 -11.15 -2.05 12.13
CA ALA A 184 -10.07 -1.60 13.02
C ALA A 184 -9.04 -0.73 12.28
N HIS A 185 -8.67 -1.11 11.05
CA HIS A 185 -7.73 -0.33 10.23
C HIS A 185 -8.30 1.04 9.83
N LEU A 186 -9.58 1.08 9.45
CA LEU A 186 -10.31 2.33 9.18
C LEU A 186 -10.37 3.22 10.42
N ALA A 187 -10.78 2.67 11.56
CA ALA A 187 -10.90 3.43 12.81
C ALA A 187 -9.57 4.09 13.18
N LYS A 188 -8.47 3.33 13.11
CA LYS A 188 -7.12 3.86 13.37
C LYS A 188 -6.76 5.02 12.45
N ALA A 189 -7.07 4.91 11.16
CA ALA A 189 -6.82 6.01 10.21
C ALA A 189 -7.63 7.28 10.51
N MET A 190 -8.82 7.12 11.10
CA MET A 190 -9.76 8.19 11.40
C MET A 190 -9.58 8.83 12.78
N GLU A 191 -8.86 8.20 13.72
CA GLU A 191 -8.58 8.75 15.07
C GLU A 191 -7.96 10.17 15.05
N THR A 192 -7.35 10.54 13.92
CA THR A 192 -6.53 11.73 13.75
C THR A 192 -7.09 12.66 12.64
N LEU A 193 -8.35 12.46 12.25
CA LEU A 193 -8.97 13.07 11.06
C LEU A 193 -9.34 14.55 11.20
#